data_AF-A0A285JST6-F1
#
_entry.id   AF-A0A285JST6-F1
#
_cell.length_a   1.000
_cell.length_b   1.000
_cell.length_c   1.000
_cell.angle_alpha   90.00
_cell.angle_beta   90.00
_cell.angle_gamma   90.00
#
_symmetry.space_group_name_H-M   'P 1'
#
loop_
_entity.id
_entity.type
_entity.pdbx_description
1 polymer ?
#
loop_
_entity_poly.entity_id
_entity_poly.type
_entity_poly.pdbx_seq_one_letter_code
_entity_poly.pdbx_strand_id
1 'polypeptide(L)'
;MTQTPLRQRLREALPAAMKARDRPAVTALRATLAAIDNAEAVTTEGGPPESLAIETLPVGVGATEVARRVLTEEDVRRIVRAEADDRERAATEYVELGRPERAEQLRAEAGALLAHL
;
A
#
# COMPACT_ATOMS: atom_id res chain seq x y z
N MET A 1 -2.41 9.50 -15.91
CA MET A 1 -2.34 8.39 -14.94
C MET A 1 -2.23 7.10 -15.72
N THR A 2 -1.03 6.56 -15.87
CA THR A 2 -0.87 5.29 -16.60
C THR A 2 -1.31 4.16 -15.68
N GLN A 3 -2.29 3.37 -16.12
CA GLN A 3 -2.85 2.26 -15.34
C GLN A 3 -1.90 1.06 -15.45
N THR A 4 -1.28 0.63 -14.34
CA THR A 4 -0.52 -0.64 -14.33
C THR A 4 -1.48 -1.84 -14.29
N PRO A 5 -1.09 -3.01 -14.83
CA PRO A 5 -1.92 -4.21 -14.78
C PRO A 5 -2.37 -4.59 -13.37
N LEU A 6 -1.48 -4.47 -12.37
CA LEU A 6 -1.84 -4.69 -10.97
C LEU A 6 -2.87 -3.68 -10.45
N ARG A 7 -2.67 -2.37 -10.67
CA ARG A 7 -3.64 -1.34 -10.25
C ARG A 7 -4.99 -1.56 -10.93
N GLN A 8 -5.02 -2.02 -12.17
CA GLN A 8 -6.26 -2.41 -12.86
C GLN A 8 -6.94 -3.60 -12.18
N ARG A 9 -6.21 -4.69 -11.92
CA ARG A 9 -6.74 -5.86 -11.20
C ARG A 9 -7.37 -5.49 -9.85
N LEU A 10 -6.70 -4.64 -9.06
CA LEU A 10 -7.24 -4.18 -7.77
C LEU A 10 -8.53 -3.36 -7.93
N ARG A 11 -8.61 -2.48 -8.95
CA ARG A 11 -9.81 -1.71 -9.27
C ARG A 11 -10.97 -2.60 -9.72
N GLU A 12 -10.68 -3.62 -10.52
CA GLU A 12 -11.67 -4.59 -11.02
C GLU A 12 -12.15 -5.56 -9.92
N ALA A 13 -11.28 -5.89 -8.96
CA ALA A 13 -11.61 -6.73 -7.82
C ALA A 13 -12.58 -6.05 -6.82
N LEU A 14 -12.53 -4.72 -6.70
CA LEU A 14 -13.33 -3.99 -5.72
C LEU A 14 -14.85 -4.18 -5.91
N PRO A 15 -15.43 -4.01 -7.11
CA PRO A 15 -16.84 -4.33 -7.35
C PRO A 15 -17.22 -5.78 -7.03
N ALA A 16 -16.33 -6.74 -7.34
CA ALA A 16 -16.57 -8.15 -7.05
C ALA A 16 -16.60 -8.42 -5.53
N ALA A 17 -15.66 -7.85 -4.78
CA ALA A 17 -15.62 -7.93 -3.31
C ALA A 17 -16.87 -7.29 -2.68
N MET A 18 -17.31 -6.14 -3.19
CA MET A 18 -18.54 -5.49 -2.73
C MET A 18 -19.78 -6.36 -2.98
N LYS A 19 -19.88 -7.01 -4.15
CA LYS A 19 -20.98 -7.92 -4.49
C LYS A 19 -20.97 -9.18 -3.61
N ALA A 20 -19.80 -9.71 -3.31
CA ALA A 20 -19.62 -10.84 -2.41
C ALA A 20 -19.82 -10.48 -0.93
N ARG A 21 -19.97 -9.18 -0.60
CA ARG A 21 -20.01 -8.65 0.78
C ARG A 21 -18.74 -9.00 1.57
N ASP A 22 -17.62 -9.15 0.89
CA ASP A 22 -16.31 -9.38 1.49
C ASP A 22 -15.78 -8.06 2.06
N ARG A 23 -16.15 -7.79 3.33
CA ARG A 23 -15.79 -6.54 4.01
C ARG A 23 -14.27 -6.37 4.15
N PRO A 24 -13.49 -7.39 4.58
CA PRO A 24 -12.03 -7.29 4.60
C PRO A 24 -11.45 -6.90 3.24
N ALA A 25 -11.83 -7.57 2.16
CA ALA A 25 -11.33 -7.25 0.82
C ALA A 25 -11.70 -5.82 0.39
N VAL A 26 -12.94 -5.38 0.62
CA VAL A 26 -13.37 -4.01 0.29
C VAL A 26 -12.55 -2.96 1.05
N THR A 27 -12.33 -3.16 2.35
CA THR A 27 -11.53 -2.24 3.17
C THR A 27 -10.09 -2.17 2.67
N ALA A 28 -9.47 -3.33 2.46
CA ALA A 28 -8.08 -3.42 2.02
C ALA A 28 -7.88 -2.79 0.63
N LEU A 29 -8.71 -3.19 -0.34
CA LEU A 29 -8.62 -2.69 -1.72
C LEU A 29 -8.79 -1.16 -1.80
N ARG A 30 -9.73 -0.58 -1.06
CA ARG A 30 -9.91 0.89 -1.05
C ARG A 30 -8.73 1.61 -0.44
N ALA A 31 -8.24 1.14 0.70
CA ALA A 31 -7.10 1.74 1.39
C ALA A 31 -5.84 1.67 0.51
N THR A 32 -5.54 0.52 -0.09
CA THR A 32 -4.36 0.34 -0.94
C THR A 32 -4.46 1.15 -2.24
N LEU A 33 -5.64 1.24 -2.86
CA LEU A 33 -5.82 2.12 -4.02
C LEU A 33 -5.57 3.60 -3.68
N ALA A 34 -6.03 4.05 -2.51
CA ALA A 34 -5.73 5.40 -2.02
C ALA A 34 -4.24 5.59 -1.71
N ALA A 35 -3.56 4.59 -1.14
CA ALA A 35 -2.12 4.64 -0.90
C ALA A 35 -1.32 4.76 -2.22
N ILE A 36 -1.71 4.03 -3.26
CA ILE A 36 -1.13 4.15 -4.61
C ILE A 36 -1.35 5.56 -5.18
N ASP A 37 -2.57 6.08 -5.06
CA ASP A 37 -2.90 7.43 -5.54
C ASP A 37 -2.08 8.50 -4.78
N ASN A 38 -1.89 8.34 -3.46
CA ASN A 38 -1.06 9.21 -2.63
C ASN A 38 0.43 9.12 -3.00
N ALA A 39 0.94 7.92 -3.28
CA ALA A 39 2.32 7.74 -3.72
C ALA A 39 2.59 8.40 -5.09
N GLU A 40 1.61 8.38 -6.00
CA GLU A 40 1.65 9.11 -7.28
C GLU A 40 1.60 10.64 -7.06
N ALA A 41 0.94 11.11 -5.99
CA ALA A 41 0.89 12.54 -5.63
C ALA A 41 2.20 13.05 -4.99
N VAL A 42 2.74 12.36 -3.98
CA VAL A 42 4.00 12.75 -3.30
C VAL A 42 5.18 12.82 -4.28
N THR A 43 5.25 11.89 -5.24
CA THR A 43 6.25 11.90 -6.31
C THR A 43 6.11 13.08 -7.28
N THR A 44 4.93 13.72 -7.32
CA THR A 44 4.65 14.92 -8.13
C THR A 44 5.05 16.21 -7.40
N GLU A 45 4.91 16.27 -6.08
CA GLU A 45 5.14 17.48 -5.27
C GLU A 45 6.61 17.65 -4.81
N GLY A 46 7.43 16.59 -4.83
CA GLY A 46 8.83 16.59 -4.41
C GLY A 46 9.85 17.14 -5.42
N GLY A 47 9.75 18.43 -5.76
CA GLY A 47 10.89 19.21 -6.30
C GLY A 47 12.00 19.39 -5.24
N PRO A 48 13.25 19.75 -5.61
CA PRO A 48 14.38 19.70 -4.67
C PRO A 48 14.14 20.57 -3.43
N PRO A 49 14.41 20.06 -2.22
CA PRO A 49 14.39 20.87 -1.02
C PRO A 49 15.64 21.75 -1.01
N GLU A 50 15.46 23.06 -1.17
CA GLU A 50 16.45 24.00 -0.63
C GLU A 50 16.43 23.85 0.89
N SER A 51 17.46 23.18 1.40
CA SER A 51 17.98 23.24 2.75
C SER A 51 17.01 22.95 3.89
N LEU A 52 17.23 21.83 4.58
CA LEU A 52 17.52 21.86 6.02
C LEU A 52 18.05 20.47 6.44
N ALA A 53 19.33 20.46 6.77
CA ALA A 53 20.09 19.33 7.26
C ALA A 53 19.58 18.83 8.61
N ILE A 54 19.42 17.52 8.77
CA ILE A 54 19.74 16.78 10.01
C ILE A 54 20.29 15.41 9.59
N GLU A 55 21.50 15.12 10.05
CA GLU A 55 22.27 13.91 9.79
C GLU A 55 21.74 12.73 10.62
N THR A 56 21.79 11.49 10.07
CA THR A 56 22.31 10.24 10.68
C THR A 56 21.76 8.96 9.96
N LEU A 57 22.55 8.43 9.01
CA LEU A 57 22.75 7.00 8.59
C LEU A 57 21.56 6.09 8.14
N PRO A 58 21.81 5.02 7.34
CA PRO A 58 22.66 4.85 6.16
C PRO A 58 21.84 4.77 4.85
N VAL A 59 22.47 5.13 3.74
CA VAL A 59 21.93 5.10 2.37
C VAL A 59 21.40 3.71 2.00
N GLY A 60 20.07 3.58 2.00
CA GLY A 60 19.32 2.63 1.19
C GLY A 60 19.06 3.25 -0.17
N VAL A 61 19.70 2.68 -1.19
CA VAL A 61 19.77 3.19 -2.57
C VAL A 61 18.38 3.37 -3.18
N GLY A 62 18.04 4.60 -3.60
CA GLY A 62 16.95 4.88 -4.54
C GLY A 62 16.04 6.10 -4.28
N ALA A 63 16.26 6.89 -3.22
CA ALA A 63 15.28 7.89 -2.76
C ALA A 63 15.45 9.33 -3.28
N THR A 64 16.22 9.59 -4.34
CA THR A 64 16.43 10.96 -4.84
C THR A 64 16.56 11.00 -6.36
N GLU A 65 15.45 10.98 -7.11
CA GLU A 65 15.40 11.54 -8.48
C GLU A 65 13.96 11.67 -9.02
N VAL A 66 13.52 12.93 -9.14
CA VAL A 66 12.98 13.53 -10.38
C VAL A 66 11.53 13.23 -10.83
N ALA A 67 10.74 14.32 -10.86
CA ALA A 67 9.58 14.64 -11.72
C ALA A 67 8.54 13.53 -12.02
N ARG A 68 7.34 13.65 -11.42
CA ARG A 68 6.08 12.95 -11.82
C ARG A 68 6.29 11.54 -12.36
N ARG A 69 7.09 10.72 -11.67
CA ARG A 69 7.38 9.36 -12.14
C ARG A 69 6.11 8.54 -11.99
N VAL A 70 5.47 8.23 -13.12
CA VAL A 70 4.38 7.26 -13.19
C VAL A 70 4.83 5.99 -12.48
N LEU A 71 4.09 5.56 -11.47
CA LEU A 71 4.41 4.34 -10.72
C LEU A 71 4.54 3.17 -11.69
N THR A 72 5.69 2.52 -11.67
CA THR A 72 5.89 1.30 -12.44
C THR A 72 5.07 0.17 -11.83
N GLU A 73 4.89 -0.93 -12.55
CA GLU A 73 4.21 -2.09 -11.98
C GLU A 73 4.96 -2.66 -10.76
N GLU A 74 6.29 -2.56 -10.74
CA GLU A 74 7.09 -2.95 -9.58
C GLU A 74 6.83 -2.03 -8.38
N ASP A 75 6.71 -0.73 -8.59
CA ASP A 75 6.38 0.22 -7.51
C ASP A 75 5.00 -0.07 -6.92
N VAL A 76 4.01 -0.35 -7.77
CA VAL A 76 2.68 -0.76 -7.31
C VAL A 76 2.75 -2.09 -6.55
N ARG A 77 3.51 -3.08 -7.02
CA ARG A 77 3.73 -4.35 -6.28
C ARG A 77 4.37 -4.11 -4.92
N ARG A 78 5.34 -3.20 -4.82
CA ARG A 78 6.02 -2.86 -3.57
C ARG A 78 5.06 -2.23 -2.57
N ILE A 79 4.23 -1.30 -3.04
CA ILE A 79 3.18 -0.66 -2.21
C ILE A 79 2.20 -1.73 -1.71
N VAL A 80 1.70 -2.60 -2.59
CA VAL A 80 0.74 -3.64 -2.19
C VAL A 80 1.33 -4.62 -1.17
N ARG A 81 2.61 -5.00 -1.32
CA ARG A 81 3.30 -5.83 -0.32
C ARG A 81 3.45 -5.11 1.02
N ALA A 82 3.94 -3.87 1.01
CA ALA A 82 4.09 -3.08 2.22
C ALA A 82 2.77 -2.93 2.98
N GLU A 83 1.67 -2.67 2.27
CA GLU A 83 0.33 -2.59 2.85
C GLU A 83 -0.17 -3.91 3.45
N ALA A 84 0.22 -5.05 2.89
CA ALA A 84 -0.08 -6.37 3.45
C ALA A 84 0.77 -6.65 4.70
N ASP A 85 2.08 -6.39 4.63
CA ASP A 85 3.03 -6.58 5.73
C ASP A 85 2.66 -5.72 6.96
N ASP A 86 2.24 -4.47 6.74
CA ASP A 86 1.78 -3.58 7.81
C ASP A 86 0.52 -4.11 8.51
N ARG A 87 -0.39 -4.75 7.77
CA ARG A 87 -1.57 -5.40 8.34
C ARG A 87 -1.20 -6.64 9.14
N GLU A 88 -0.24 -7.44 8.67
CA GLU A 88 0.24 -8.61 9.41
C GLU A 88 0.97 -8.24 10.71
N ARG A 89 1.80 -7.18 10.65
CA ARG A 89 2.43 -6.60 11.84
C ARG A 89 1.39 -6.11 12.85
N ALA A 90 0.44 -5.28 12.40
CA ALA A 90 -0.64 -4.80 13.25
C ALA A 90 -1.47 -5.97 13.82
N ALA A 91 -1.71 -7.03 13.04
CA ALA A 91 -2.40 -8.21 13.54
C ALA A 91 -1.62 -8.90 14.67
N THR A 92 -0.30 -8.97 14.57
CA THR A 92 0.56 -9.51 15.64
C THR A 92 0.43 -8.67 16.91
N GLU A 93 0.53 -7.33 16.78
CA GLU A 93 0.36 -6.40 17.91
C GLU A 93 -1.03 -6.57 18.56
N TYR A 94 -2.10 -6.74 17.79
CA TYR A 94 -3.44 -6.95 18.35
C TYR A 94 -3.60 -8.29 19.07
N VAL A 95 -2.88 -9.34 18.66
CA VAL A 95 -2.86 -10.61 19.42
C VAL A 95 -2.21 -10.38 20.78
N GLU A 96 -1.07 -9.70 20.83
CA GLU A 96 -0.36 -9.39 22.08
C GLU A 96 -1.21 -8.55 23.04
N LEU A 97 -2.06 -7.67 22.48
CA LEU A 97 -3.02 -6.86 23.23
C LEU A 97 -4.31 -7.59 23.61
N GLY A 98 -4.42 -8.90 23.35
CA GLY A 98 -5.59 -9.70 23.70
C GLY A 98 -6.83 -9.40 22.87
N ARG A 99 -6.67 -8.94 21.61
CA ARG A 99 -7.75 -8.63 20.66
C ARG A 99 -7.66 -9.51 19.40
N PRO A 100 -7.81 -10.83 19.53
CA PRO A 100 -7.60 -11.77 18.42
C PRO A 100 -8.57 -11.55 17.25
N GLU A 101 -9.79 -11.08 17.49
CA GLU A 101 -10.78 -10.85 16.43
C GLU A 101 -10.34 -9.71 15.50
N ARG A 102 -9.70 -8.67 16.06
CA ARG A 102 -9.15 -7.58 15.24
C ARG A 102 -7.93 -8.06 14.44
N ALA A 103 -7.12 -8.93 15.02
CA ALA A 103 -6.00 -9.54 14.33
C ALA A 103 -6.45 -10.44 13.17
N GLU A 104 -7.48 -11.26 13.36
CA GLU A 104 -8.09 -12.07 12.29
C GLU A 104 -8.61 -11.20 11.15
N GLN A 105 -9.28 -10.09 11.48
CA GLN A 105 -9.75 -9.16 10.46
C GLN A 105 -8.60 -8.57 9.64
N LEU A 106 -7.50 -8.14 10.28
CA LEU A 106 -6.33 -7.60 9.59
C LEU A 106 -5.60 -8.65 8.74
N ARG A 107 -5.51 -9.90 9.22
CA ARG A 107 -4.97 -11.01 8.41
C ARG A 107 -5.83 -11.31 7.19
N ALA A 108 -7.16 -11.25 7.32
CA ALA A 108 -8.07 -11.40 6.18
C ALA A 108 -7.90 -10.25 5.17
N GLU A 109 -7.72 -9.01 5.65
CA GLU A 109 -7.39 -7.87 4.78
C GLU A 109 -6.05 -8.07 4.04
N ALA A 110 -5.00 -8.52 4.74
CA ALA A 110 -3.70 -8.80 4.15
C ALA A 110 -3.79 -9.91 3.09
N GLY A 111 -4.45 -11.04 3.42
CA GLY A 111 -4.66 -12.15 2.49
C GLY A 111 -5.42 -11.74 1.23
N ALA A 112 -6.41 -10.84 1.36
CA ALA A 112 -7.14 -10.30 0.21
C ALA A 112 -6.23 -9.49 -0.73
N LEU A 113 -5.26 -8.73 -0.20
CA LEU A 113 -4.28 -8.01 -1.03
C LEU A 113 -3.28 -8.97 -1.70
N LEU A 114 -2.76 -9.92 -0.94
CA LEU A 114 -1.76 -10.88 -1.43
C LEU A 114 -2.31 -11.78 -2.55
N ALA A 115 -3.61 -12.03 -2.58
CA ALA A 115 -4.27 -12.79 -3.65
C ALA A 115 -4.18 -12.13 -5.05
N HIS A 116 -3.77 -10.86 -5.13
CA HIS A 116 -3.64 -10.12 -6.39
C HIS A 116 -2.20 -9.94 -6.88
N LEU A 117 -1.20 -10.33 -6.07
CA LEU A 117 0.22 -10.28 -6.43
C LEU A 117 0.59 -11.44 -7.35
#